data_AF-A0A813E3D0-F1
#
_entry.id   AF-A0A813E3D0-F1
#
_cell.length_a   1.000
_cell.length_b   1.000
_cell.length_c   1.000
_cell.angle_alpha   90.00
_cell.angle_beta   90.00
_cell.angle_gamma   90.00
#
_symmetry.space_group_name_H-M   'P 1'
#
loop_
_entity.id
_entity.type
_entity.pdbx_description
1 polymer ?
#
loop_
_entity_poly.entity_id
_entity_poly.type
_entity_poly.pdbx_seq_one_letter_code
_entity_poly.pdbx_strand_id
1 'polypeptide(L)'
;MQVEWIEIRPSAAGDSKYAAGYNYDSEDEGFGPMPAMQQEMINSMSQAAGSYGGHLLAGEGDAMAEYVKSGMRIPRRGEVGITADQIEGLETLGYVMSGSRHRRMNAVRIRKENQVYSAEEKRALAMYNFEEKANRESMLVGDLREMLEKRQK
;
A
#
# COMPACT_ATOMS: atom_id res chain seq x y z
N MET A 1 -39.02 -29.07 7.86
CA MET A 1 -37.66 -29.35 7.39
C MET A 1 -36.74 -29.22 8.59
N GLN A 2 -36.15 -30.32 9.07
CA GLN A 2 -35.15 -30.30 10.14
C GLN A 2 -33.78 -30.04 9.50
N VAL A 3 -33.03 -29.09 10.06
CA VAL A 3 -31.67 -28.75 9.62
C VAL A 3 -30.70 -29.54 10.47
N GLU A 4 -29.96 -30.44 9.83
CA GLU A 4 -28.95 -31.28 10.45
C GLU A 4 -27.58 -30.57 10.34
N TRP A 5 -26.94 -30.35 11.48
CA TRP A 5 -25.62 -29.70 11.53
C TRP A 5 -24.53 -30.76 11.36
N ILE A 6 -23.67 -30.58 10.35
CA ILE A 6 -22.49 -31.43 10.14
C ILE A 6 -21.27 -30.71 10.73
N GLU A 7 -20.69 -31.27 11.78
CA GLU A 7 -19.43 -30.79 12.36
C GLU A 7 -18.25 -31.13 11.43
N ILE A 8 -17.65 -30.11 10.83
CA ILE A 8 -16.39 -30.25 10.10
C ILE A 8 -15.26 -30.29 11.14
N ARG A 9 -14.66 -31.46 11.32
CA ARG A 9 -13.47 -31.61 12.17
C ARG A 9 -12.27 -30.95 11.48
N PRO A 10 -11.47 -30.12 12.16
CA PRO A 10 -10.26 -29.56 11.57
C PRO A 10 -9.26 -30.69 11.29
N SER A 11 -8.77 -30.72 10.04
CA SER A 11 -7.71 -31.63 9.61
C SER A 11 -6.45 -31.38 10.45
N ALA A 12 -5.93 -32.44 11.09
CA ALA A 12 -4.76 -32.40 11.98
C ALA A 12 -3.41 -32.26 11.24
N ALA A 13 -3.40 -31.60 10.08
CA ALA A 13 -2.20 -31.27 9.33
C ALA A 13 -2.05 -29.75 9.30
N GLY A 14 -1.58 -29.19 10.42
CA GLY A 14 -1.22 -27.79 10.52
C GLY A 14 0.03 -27.51 9.69
N ASP A 15 -0.08 -26.59 8.73
CA ASP A 15 1.07 -25.99 8.05
C ASP A 15 1.97 -25.29 9.09
N SER A 16 3.06 -25.97 9.47
CA SER A 16 4.06 -25.54 10.44
C SER A 16 4.95 -24.39 9.97
N LYS A 17 4.47 -23.56 9.03
CA LYS A 17 5.26 -22.46 8.42
C LYS A 17 5.14 -21.12 9.16
N TYR A 18 4.23 -21.00 10.12
CA TYR A 18 3.97 -19.75 10.86
C TYR A 18 4.21 -19.83 12.37
N ALA A 19 4.79 -20.93 12.89
CA ALA A 19 4.91 -21.16 14.33
C ALA A 19 6.35 -20.97 14.86
N ALA A 20 7.07 -19.96 14.38
CA ALA A 20 8.37 -19.58 14.94
C ALA A 20 8.38 -18.09 15.23
N GLY A 21 8.26 -17.70 16.51
CA GLY A 21 8.55 -16.30 16.87
C GLY A 21 8.00 -15.72 18.17
N TYR A 22 7.21 -16.43 18.98
CA TYR A 22 6.73 -15.85 20.24
C TYR A 22 7.53 -16.38 21.44
N ASN A 23 8.61 -15.66 21.77
CA ASN A 23 9.29 -15.78 23.06
C ASN A 23 8.47 -15.01 24.10
N TYR A 24 7.95 -15.72 25.11
CA TYR A 24 7.04 -15.18 26.14
C TYR A 24 7.78 -14.70 27.40
N ASP A 25 9.06 -14.33 27.29
CA ASP A 25 9.93 -14.03 28.44
C ASP A 25 10.53 -12.62 28.35
N SER A 26 9.67 -11.60 28.48
CA SER A 26 10.08 -10.22 28.74
C SER A 26 9.02 -9.49 29.56
N GLU A 27 9.20 -9.45 30.88
CA GLU A 27 8.33 -8.71 31.81
C GLU A 27 8.61 -7.17 31.83
N ASP A 28 9.05 -6.58 30.72
CA ASP A 28 9.24 -5.13 30.61
C ASP A 28 8.99 -4.65 29.17
N GLU A 29 7.90 -5.11 28.55
CA GLU A 29 7.49 -4.63 27.23
C GLU A 29 6.60 -3.39 27.41
N GLY A 30 7.27 -2.24 27.44
CA GLY A 30 6.68 -0.91 27.48
C GLY A 30 5.52 -0.81 26.48
N PHE A 31 4.33 -0.58 27.00
CA PHE A 31 3.08 -0.62 26.25
C PHE A 31 2.96 0.62 25.34
N GLY A 32 3.46 0.49 24.11
CA GLY A 32 3.27 1.43 23.00
C GLY A 32 2.84 0.67 21.75
N PRO A 33 2.40 1.35 20.67
CA PRO A 33 2.15 0.67 19.40
C PRO A 33 3.43 -0.04 18.98
N MET A 34 3.38 -1.38 18.94
CA MET A 34 4.47 -2.20 18.40
C MET A 34 4.76 -1.71 16.97
N PRO A 35 6.03 -1.53 16.57
CA PRO A 35 6.35 -1.22 15.18
C PRO A 35 5.78 -2.35 14.32
N ALA A 36 4.79 -1.99 13.51
CA ALA A 36 3.94 -2.98 12.87
C ALA A 36 4.72 -3.74 11.79
N MET A 37 5.02 -5.01 12.03
CA MET A 37 5.38 -5.97 10.95
C MET A 37 4.41 -5.84 9.76
N GLN A 38 3.14 -5.51 10.04
CA GLN A 38 2.12 -5.29 9.03
C GLN A 38 2.30 -3.98 8.25
N GLN A 39 2.85 -2.92 8.85
CA GLN A 39 3.17 -1.67 8.15
C GLN A 39 4.42 -1.83 7.28
N GLU A 40 5.42 -2.59 7.74
CA GLU A 40 6.54 -3.00 6.89
C GLU A 40 6.07 -3.88 5.72
N MET A 41 5.07 -4.74 5.93
CA MET A 41 4.43 -5.52 4.87
C MET A 41 3.69 -4.63 3.84
N ILE A 42 2.97 -3.61 4.30
CA ILE A 42 2.31 -2.63 3.42
C ILE A 42 3.34 -1.77 2.68
N ASN A 43 4.48 -1.48 3.31
CA ASN A 43 5.56 -0.70 2.68
C ASN A 43 6.36 -1.50 1.65
N SER A 44 6.68 -2.76 1.97
CA SER A 44 7.31 -3.70 1.05
C SER A 44 6.41 -4.09 -0.10
N MET A 45 5.09 -3.92 0.05
CA MET A 45 4.12 -4.15 -1.01
C MET A 45 4.38 -3.31 -2.26
N SER A 46 5.11 -2.19 -2.17
CA SER A 46 5.51 -1.37 -3.34
C SER A 46 6.95 -1.59 -3.81
N GLN A 47 7.84 -2.06 -2.93
CA GLN A 47 9.28 -2.22 -3.22
C GLN A 47 9.64 -3.65 -3.65
N ALA A 48 8.71 -4.59 -3.52
CA ALA A 48 8.90 -5.92 -4.06
C ALA A 48 8.93 -5.88 -5.59
N ALA A 49 9.96 -6.49 -6.18
CA ALA A 49 10.05 -6.70 -7.62
C ALA A 49 8.76 -7.36 -8.13
N GLY A 50 7.99 -6.64 -8.95
CA GLY A 50 6.69 -7.09 -9.48
C GLY A 50 5.44 -6.46 -8.85
N SER A 51 5.60 -5.56 -7.87
CA SER A 51 4.48 -4.86 -7.22
C SER A 51 3.56 -4.12 -8.20
N TYR A 52 4.14 -3.40 -9.16
CA TYR A 52 3.40 -2.61 -10.14
C TYR A 52 2.97 -3.41 -11.38
N GLY A 53 3.08 -4.74 -11.33
CA GLY A 53 2.69 -5.66 -12.42
C GLY A 53 3.77 -5.92 -13.47
N GLY A 54 3.50 -6.87 -14.37
CA GLY A 54 4.49 -7.40 -15.32
C GLY A 54 4.71 -6.62 -16.62
N HIS A 55 4.14 -5.42 -16.77
CA HIS A 55 4.28 -4.63 -18.00
C HIS A 55 5.32 -3.50 -17.90
N LEU A 56 5.87 -3.29 -16.70
CA LEU A 56 6.92 -2.32 -16.43
C LEU A 56 8.29 -3.00 -16.45
N LEU A 57 9.30 -2.26 -16.89
CA LEU A 57 10.70 -2.67 -16.76
C LEU A 57 11.13 -2.62 -15.28
N ALA A 58 12.18 -3.35 -14.94
CA ALA A 58 12.75 -3.30 -13.59
C ALA A 58 13.15 -1.85 -13.24
N GLY A 59 12.68 -1.36 -12.09
CA GLY A 59 12.89 0.02 -11.62
C GLY A 59 12.07 1.11 -12.32
N GLU A 60 11.35 0.79 -13.40
CA GLU A 60 10.46 1.78 -14.07
C GLU A 60 9.29 2.16 -13.16
N GLY A 61 8.67 1.17 -12.51
CA GLY A 61 7.55 1.41 -11.59
C GLY A 61 7.95 2.27 -10.39
N ASP A 62 9.10 2.00 -9.78
CA ASP A 62 9.59 2.76 -8.62
C ASP A 62 9.87 4.23 -8.98
N ALA A 63 10.52 4.46 -10.11
CA ALA A 63 10.78 5.82 -10.59
C ALA A 63 9.46 6.58 -10.87
N MET A 64 8.47 5.91 -11.49
CA MET A 64 7.15 6.51 -11.73
C MET A 64 6.42 6.80 -10.42
N ALA A 65 6.50 5.91 -9.42
CA ALA A 65 5.85 6.07 -8.14
C ALA A 65 6.38 7.27 -7.35
N GLU A 66 7.67 7.63 -7.49
CA GLU A 66 8.24 8.83 -6.88
C GLU A 66 7.58 10.12 -7.40
N TYR A 67 7.32 10.20 -8.71
CA TYR A 67 6.57 11.32 -9.29
C TYR A 67 5.12 11.37 -8.77
N VAL A 68 4.45 10.21 -8.66
CA VAL A 68 3.08 10.14 -8.14
C VAL A 68 3.03 10.58 -6.67
N LYS A 69 3.98 10.14 -5.83
CA LYS A 69 4.08 10.54 -4.41
C LYS A 69 4.34 12.02 -4.22
N SER A 70 5.12 12.62 -5.11
CA SER A 70 5.36 14.06 -5.12
C SER A 70 4.21 14.87 -5.73
N GLY A 71 3.13 14.21 -6.16
CA GLY A 71 1.98 14.86 -6.80
C GLY A 71 2.29 15.42 -8.19
N MET A 72 3.43 15.03 -8.77
CA MET A 72 3.87 15.50 -10.07
C MET A 72 3.40 14.57 -11.18
N ARG A 73 3.17 15.15 -12.35
CA ARG A 73 2.90 14.39 -13.57
C ARG A 73 4.12 13.54 -13.95
N ILE A 74 3.89 12.27 -14.27
CA ILE A 74 4.93 11.36 -14.77
C ILE A 74 5.50 11.90 -16.10
N PRO A 75 6.83 12.14 -16.20
CA PRO A 75 7.45 12.70 -17.41
C PRO A 75 7.34 11.76 -18.62
N ARG A 76 7.03 12.30 -19.80
CA ARG A 76 7.07 11.54 -21.06
C ARG A 76 8.47 11.62 -21.69
N ARG A 77 8.71 10.80 -22.73
CA ARG A 77 10.00 10.77 -23.45
C ARG A 77 10.34 12.16 -24.02
N GLY A 78 11.49 12.71 -23.63
CA GLY A 78 11.95 14.03 -24.06
C GLY A 78 11.44 15.19 -23.21
N GLU A 79 10.68 14.90 -22.15
CA GLU A 79 10.22 15.91 -21.18
C GLU A 79 11.12 15.94 -19.92
N VAL A 80 12.09 15.02 -19.80
CA VAL A 80 13.03 14.97 -18.67
C VAL A 80 13.85 16.26 -18.63
N GLY A 81 13.79 16.97 -17.51
CA GLY A 81 14.46 18.28 -17.32
C GLY A 81 13.56 19.50 -17.57
N ILE A 82 12.31 19.28 -18.00
CA ILE A 82 11.27 20.32 -18.05
C ILE A 82 10.32 20.07 -16.88
N THR A 83 9.96 21.14 -16.15
CA THR A 83 9.01 21.02 -15.03
C THR A 83 7.59 20.73 -15.53
N ALA A 84 6.77 20.12 -14.68
CA ALA A 84 5.38 19.79 -15.02
C ALA A 84 4.57 21.03 -15.44
N ASP A 85 4.73 22.13 -14.71
CA ASP A 85 4.04 23.41 -14.97
C ASP A 85 4.42 24.00 -16.33
N GLN A 86 5.70 23.90 -16.72
CA GLN A 86 6.17 24.34 -18.03
C GLN A 86 5.56 23.50 -19.16
N ILE A 87 5.44 22.18 -18.96
CA ILE A 87 4.82 21.28 -19.95
C ILE A 87 3.34 21.65 -20.13
N GLU A 88 2.61 21.86 -19.04
CA GLU A 88 1.20 22.25 -19.08
C GLU A 88 1.00 23.61 -19.78
N GLY A 89 1.87 24.58 -19.50
CA GLY A 89 1.87 25.87 -20.20
C GLY A 89 2.09 25.73 -21.70
N LEU A 90 3.06 24.91 -22.13
CA LEU A 90 3.34 24.66 -23.54
C LEU A 90 2.17 23.94 -24.24
N GLU A 91 1.58 22.93 -23.60
CA GLU A 91 0.41 22.21 -24.12
C GLU A 91 -0.80 23.15 -24.26
N THR A 92 -1.03 24.04 -23.29
CA THR A 92 -2.11 25.03 -23.31
C THR A 92 -1.95 26.05 -24.45
N LEU A 93 -0.72 26.46 -24.75
CA LEU A 93 -0.39 27.32 -25.89
C LEU A 93 -0.56 26.62 -27.25
N GLY A 94 -0.81 25.30 -27.26
CA GLY A 94 -1.02 24.51 -28.46
C GLY A 94 0.25 23.84 -29.00
N TYR A 95 1.36 23.88 -28.25
CA TYR A 95 2.54 23.08 -28.59
C TYR A 95 2.25 21.60 -28.32
N VAL A 96 2.78 20.76 -29.21
CA VAL A 96 2.56 19.31 -29.16
C VAL A 96 3.87 18.63 -28.80
N MET A 97 3.91 17.98 -27.63
CA MET A 97 5.11 17.29 -27.16
C MET A 97 5.50 16.11 -28.08
N SER A 98 6.78 15.79 -28.14
CA SER A 98 7.29 14.70 -28.98
C SER A 98 6.63 13.37 -28.63
N GLY A 99 6.09 12.66 -29.64
CA GLY A 99 5.43 11.36 -29.46
C GLY A 99 3.96 11.42 -29.01
N SER A 100 3.44 12.58 -28.61
CA SER A 100 2.03 12.73 -28.19
C SER A 100 1.00 12.47 -29.30
N ARG A 101 1.38 12.49 -30.59
CA ARG A 101 0.49 12.14 -31.72
C ARG A 101 0.39 10.62 -31.98
N HIS A 102 1.23 9.79 -31.35
CA HIS A 102 1.26 8.35 -31.59
C HIS A 102 0.22 7.59 -30.75
N ARG A 103 -0.93 7.26 -31.36
CA ARG A 103 -2.05 6.59 -30.67
C ARG A 103 -1.65 5.29 -29.93
N ARG A 104 -0.94 4.38 -30.62
CA ARG A 104 -0.54 3.08 -30.04
C ARG A 104 0.43 3.26 -28.87
N MET A 105 1.41 4.13 -29.01
CA MET A 105 2.38 4.40 -27.94
C MET A 105 1.73 5.07 -26.74
N ASN A 106 0.86 6.05 -26.97
CA ASN A 106 0.12 6.71 -25.90
C ASN A 106 -0.75 5.73 -25.11
N ALA A 107 -1.40 4.78 -25.78
CA ALA A 107 -2.19 3.76 -25.11
C ALA A 107 -1.32 2.86 -24.21
N VAL A 108 -0.12 2.47 -24.67
CA VAL A 108 0.83 1.69 -23.86
C VAL A 108 1.32 2.52 -22.66
N ARG A 109 1.65 3.79 -22.89
CA ARG A 109 2.07 4.72 -21.84
C ARG A 109 0.99 4.87 -20.77
N ILE A 110 -0.24 5.21 -21.16
CA ILE A 110 -1.37 5.39 -20.24
C ILE A 110 -1.62 4.09 -19.46
N ARG A 111 -1.51 2.92 -20.10
CA ARG A 111 -1.63 1.65 -19.39
C ARG A 111 -0.57 1.48 -18.30
N LYS A 112 0.70 1.79 -18.61
CA LYS A 112 1.80 1.73 -17.64
C LYS A 112 1.59 2.71 -16.48
N GLU A 113 1.21 3.95 -16.79
CA GLU A 113 0.91 4.97 -15.78
C GLU A 113 -0.24 4.53 -14.88
N ASN A 114 -1.33 4.02 -15.45
CA ASN A 114 -2.48 3.53 -14.67
C ASN A 114 -2.14 2.34 -13.78
N GLN A 115 -1.16 1.50 -14.14
CA GLN A 115 -0.69 0.42 -13.26
C GLN A 115 -0.06 0.98 -11.99
N VAL A 116 0.75 2.03 -12.12
CA VAL A 116 1.39 2.70 -10.98
C VAL A 116 0.36 3.43 -10.14
N TYR A 117 -0.54 4.20 -10.76
CA TYR A 117 -1.61 4.90 -10.03
C TYR A 117 -2.49 3.93 -9.25
N SER A 118 -2.98 2.87 -9.89
CA SER A 118 -3.86 1.89 -9.23
C SER A 118 -3.17 1.18 -8.06
N ALA A 119 -1.88 0.88 -8.20
CA ALA A 119 -1.09 0.24 -7.16
C ALA A 119 -0.86 1.18 -5.97
N GLU A 120 -0.46 2.43 -6.21
CA GLU A 120 -0.22 3.40 -5.14
C GLU A 120 -1.52 3.87 -4.47
N GLU A 121 -2.62 4.01 -5.21
CA GLU A 121 -3.94 4.27 -4.62
C GLU A 121 -4.37 3.14 -3.68
N LYS A 122 -4.22 1.88 -4.12
CA LYS A 122 -4.54 0.72 -3.28
C LYS A 122 -3.66 0.67 -2.03
N ARG A 123 -2.39 1.01 -2.16
CA ARG A 123 -1.47 1.09 -1.02
C ARG A 123 -1.87 2.21 -0.06
N ALA A 124 -2.13 3.41 -0.56
CA ALA A 124 -2.55 4.55 0.25
C ALA A 124 -3.83 4.22 1.03
N LEU A 125 -4.82 3.58 0.39
CA LEU A 125 -6.03 3.11 1.06
C LEU A 125 -5.75 2.04 2.13
N ALA A 126 -4.85 1.09 1.86
CA ALA A 126 -4.48 0.06 2.83
C ALA A 126 -3.76 0.65 4.05
N MET A 127 -2.86 1.63 3.85
CA MET A 127 -2.21 2.37 4.92
C MET A 127 -3.23 3.14 5.77
N TYR A 128 -4.15 3.86 5.12
CA TYR A 128 -5.21 4.59 5.81
C TYR A 128 -6.09 3.67 6.67
N ASN A 129 -6.55 2.54 6.11
CA ASN A 129 -7.36 1.58 6.86
C ASN A 129 -6.61 0.95 8.04
N PHE A 130 -5.29 0.73 7.87
CA PHE A 130 -4.45 0.21 8.94
C PHE A 130 -4.31 1.23 10.08
N GLU A 131 -4.01 2.49 9.76
CA GLU A 131 -3.90 3.58 10.73
C GLU A 131 -5.22 3.82 11.47
N GLU A 132 -6.36 3.81 10.77
CA GLU A 132 -7.69 3.93 11.39
C GLU A 132 -7.96 2.78 12.37
N LYS A 133 -7.66 1.55 11.96
CA LYS A 133 -7.83 0.37 12.80
C LYS A 133 -6.93 0.42 14.03
N ALA A 134 -5.65 0.75 13.88
CA ALA A 134 -4.70 0.86 14.98
C ALA A 134 -5.13 1.93 15.99
N ASN A 135 -5.60 3.09 15.52
CA ASN A 135 -6.11 4.14 16.39
C ASN A 135 -7.37 3.70 17.15
N ARG A 136 -8.31 3.02 16.47
CA ARG A 136 -9.52 2.48 17.11
C ARG A 136 -9.18 1.44 18.17
N GLU A 137 -8.24 0.54 17.89
CA GLU A 137 -7.78 -0.47 18.85
C GLU A 137 -7.09 0.18 20.05
N SER A 138 -6.26 1.20 19.84
CA SER A 138 -5.61 1.95 20.92
C SER A 138 -6.61 2.63 21.84
N MET A 139 -7.64 3.30 21.29
CA MET A 139 -8.72 3.90 22.07
C MET A 139 -9.48 2.85 22.89
N LEU A 140 -9.85 1.73 22.27
CA LEU A 140 -10.61 0.65 22.93
C LEU A 140 -9.81 0.00 24.07
N VAL A 141 -8.50 -0.17 23.90
CA VAL A 141 -7.62 -0.67 24.95
C VAL A 141 -7.49 0.35 26.10
N GLY A 142 -7.45 1.65 25.79
CA GLY A 142 -7.50 2.73 26.78
C GLY A 142 -8.78 2.69 27.63
N ASP A 143 -9.94 2.63 26.97
CA ASP A 143 -11.25 2.55 27.64
C ASP A 143 -11.36 1.30 28.53
N LEU A 144 -10.87 0.15 28.05
CA LEU A 144 -10.89 -1.10 28.82
C LEU A 144 -10.04 -0.99 30.09
N ARG A 145 -8.85 -0.38 30.02
CA ARG A 145 -8.00 -0.15 31.20
C ARG A 145 -8.70 0.71 32.24
N GLU A 146 -9.32 1.81 31.81
CA GLU A 146 -10.05 2.70 32.71
C GLU A 146 -11.21 1.96 33.41
N MET A 147 -11.94 1.10 32.70
CA MET A 147 -13.01 0.30 33.30
C MET A 147 -12.48 -0.72 34.33
N LEU A 148 -11.33 -1.36 34.06
CA LEU A 148 -10.73 -2.32 34.98
C LEU A 148 -10.18 -1.65 36.24
N GLU A 149 -9.51 -0.50 36.10
CA GLU A 149 -9.02 0.30 37.24
C GLU A 149 -10.18 0.78 38.13
N LYS A 150 -11.31 1.19 37.53
CA LYS A 150 -12.52 1.58 38.27
C LYS A 150 -13.16 0.41 39.02
N ARG A 151 -13.01 -0.83 38.56
CA ARG A 151 -13.55 -2.04 39.22
C ARG A 151 -12.63 -2.57 40.33
N GLN A 152 -11.32 -2.32 40.24
CA GLN A 152 -10.36 -2.75 41.26
C GLN A 152 -10.28 -1.83 42.49
N LYS A 153 -10.84 -0.62 42.41
CA LYS A 153 -11.10 0.26 43.58
C LYS A 153 -12.46 -0.06 44.18
#